data_AF-X1FZZ6-F1
#
_entry.id   AF-X1FZZ6-F1
#
_cell.length_a   1.000
_cell.length_b   1.000
_cell.length_c   1.000
_cell.angle_alpha   90.00
_cell.angle_beta   90.00
_cell.angle_gamma   90.00
#
_symmetry.space_group_name_H-M   'P 1'
#
loop_
_entity.id
_entity.type
_entity.pdbx_description
1 polymer ?
#
loop_
_entity_poly.entity_id
_entity_poly.type
_entity_poly.pdbx_seq_one_letter_code
_entity_poly.pdbx_strand_id
1 'polypeptide(L)'
;NINGVYDSYVDFVFRYGFNFMIFFVKFKPTEKIVACGAYLPNPFRKDSKGNYDSCVIYTWAVESKHRRKGLGMLMYGATSQLLWKHKIKFGIGPMPKSNIAN
;
A
#
# COMPACT_ATOMS: atom_id res chain seq x y z
N ASN A 1 12.27 -18.69 -8.14
CA ASN A 1 11.15 -18.46 -9.08
C ASN A 1 10.35 -17.27 -8.56
N ILE A 2 10.63 -16.06 -9.05
CA ILE A 2 10.08 -14.79 -8.52
C ILE A 2 8.59 -14.62 -8.92
N ASN A 3 8.19 -15.20 -10.06
CA ASN A 3 6.83 -15.11 -10.58
C ASN A 3 5.81 -15.72 -9.61
N GLY A 4 6.10 -16.90 -9.03
CA GLY A 4 5.17 -17.53 -8.08
C GLY A 4 4.93 -16.75 -6.78
N VAL A 5 5.87 -15.89 -6.36
CA VAL A 5 5.69 -15.01 -5.19
C VAL A 5 4.82 -13.81 -5.55
N TYR A 6 5.05 -13.22 -6.72
CA TYR A 6 4.23 -12.12 -7.23
C TYR A 6 2.78 -12.58 -7.44
N ASP A 7 2.59 -13.70 -8.13
CA ASP A 7 1.27 -14.26 -8.41
C ASP A 7 0.54 -14.55 -7.09
N SER A 8 1.22 -15.14 -6.10
CA SER A 8 0.63 -15.40 -4.79
C SER A 8 0.18 -14.15 -4.04
N TYR A 9 0.93 -13.04 -4.11
CA TYR A 9 0.54 -11.80 -3.43
C TYR A 9 -0.62 -11.10 -4.15
N VAL A 10 -0.57 -11.08 -5.47
CA VAL A 10 -1.62 -10.50 -6.30
C VAL A 10 -2.93 -11.26 -6.12
N ASP A 11 -2.87 -12.60 -6.19
CA ASP A 11 -4.02 -13.47 -5.95
C ASP A 11 -4.58 -13.29 -4.54
N PHE A 12 -3.71 -13.16 -3.53
CA PHE A 12 -4.15 -12.92 -2.16
C PHE A 12 -4.89 -11.57 -2.02
N VAL A 13 -4.38 -10.51 -2.64
CA VAL A 13 -5.05 -9.19 -2.64
C VAL A 13 -6.39 -9.26 -3.36
N PHE A 14 -6.49 -9.92 -4.51
CA PHE A 14 -7.76 -10.05 -5.22
C PHE A 14 -8.77 -10.95 -4.50
N ARG A 15 -8.28 -11.95 -3.75
CA ARG A 15 -9.14 -12.88 -3.02
C ARG A 15 -9.62 -12.37 -1.67
N TYR A 16 -8.76 -11.68 -0.93
CA TYR A 16 -9.00 -11.29 0.47
C TYR A 16 -8.92 -9.79 0.74
N GLY A 17 -8.43 -9.02 -0.22
CA GLY A 17 -8.22 -7.58 -0.11
C GLY A 17 -9.12 -6.79 -1.06
N PHE A 18 -8.56 -5.70 -1.57
CA PHE A 18 -9.26 -4.79 -2.47
C PHE A 18 -8.32 -4.33 -3.58
N ASN A 19 -8.85 -4.05 -4.78
CA ASN A 19 -8.03 -3.69 -5.94
C ASN A 19 -7.17 -2.44 -5.71
N PHE A 20 -7.63 -1.50 -4.86
CA PHE A 20 -6.86 -0.29 -4.54
C PHE A 20 -5.61 -0.55 -3.68
N MET A 21 -5.44 -1.77 -3.16
CA MET A 21 -4.27 -2.15 -2.38
C MET A 21 -2.99 -2.26 -3.20
N ILE A 22 -3.10 -2.28 -4.53
CA ILE A 22 -2.00 -2.13 -5.47
C ILE A 22 -2.31 -0.91 -6.32
N PHE A 23 -1.43 0.09 -6.33
CA PHE A 23 -1.67 1.30 -7.09
C PHE A 23 -0.40 1.92 -7.65
N PHE A 24 -0.59 2.68 -8.73
CA PHE A 24 0.45 3.43 -9.42
C PHE A 24 0.02 4.89 -9.52
N VAL A 25 0.98 5.81 -9.38
CA VAL A 25 0.76 7.23 -9.59
C VAL A 25 1.45 7.64 -10.89
N LYS A 26 0.64 8.16 -11.81
CA LYS A 26 1.08 8.66 -13.11
C LYS A 26 1.30 10.17 -13.08
N PHE A 27 2.44 10.62 -13.60
CA PHE A 27 2.71 12.04 -13.77
C PHE A 27 2.12 12.53 -15.10
N LYS A 28 0.94 13.16 -15.02
CA LYS A 28 0.11 13.57 -16.17
C LYS A 28 0.88 14.20 -17.35
N PRO A 29 1.87 15.09 -17.16
CA PRO A 29 2.57 15.69 -18.31
C PRO A 29 3.39 14.70 -19.15
N THR A 30 3.86 13.60 -18.55
CA THR A 30 4.75 12.63 -19.21
C THR A 30 4.16 11.24 -19.34
N GLU A 31 3.02 11.00 -18.71
CA GLU A 31 2.35 9.71 -18.61
C GLU A 31 3.20 8.60 -17.94
N LYS A 32 4.35 8.95 -17.36
CA LYS A 32 5.22 8.01 -16.64
C LYS A 32 4.69 7.70 -15.25
N ILE A 33 4.92 6.48 -14.79
CA ILE A 33 4.71 6.08 -13.39
C ILE A 33 5.85 6.70 -12.57
N VAL A 34 5.50 7.50 -11.57
CA VAL A 34 6.47 8.22 -10.72
C VAL A 34 6.39 7.81 -9.24
N ALA A 35 5.38 7.03 -8.88
CA ALA A 35 5.27 6.41 -7.57
C ALA A 35 4.38 5.17 -7.64
N CYS A 36 4.53 4.28 -6.68
CA CYS A 36 3.65 3.13 -6.48
C CYS A 36 3.53 2.80 -5.01
N GLY A 37 2.46 2.08 -4.67
CA GLY A 37 2.31 1.47 -3.37
C GLY A 37 1.59 0.15 -3.48
N ALA A 38 1.94 -0.74 -2.56
CA ALA A 38 1.37 -2.06 -2.51
C ALA A 38 1.30 -2.54 -1.06
N TYR A 39 0.13 -3.03 -0.67
CA TYR A 39 -0.17 -3.58 0.63
C TYR A 39 -1.12 -4.77 0.51
N LEU A 40 -1.23 -5.56 1.58
CA LEU A 40 -2.10 -6.73 1.65
C LEU A 40 -2.85 -6.74 2.98
N PRO A 41 -4.04 -7.39 3.05
CA PRO A 41 -4.69 -7.65 4.33
C PRO A 41 -3.74 -8.42 5.25
N ASN A 42 -3.61 -8.03 6.50
CA ASN A 42 -2.72 -8.70 7.43
C ASN A 42 -3.29 -10.08 7.81
N PRO A 43 -2.67 -11.20 7.37
CA PRO A 43 -3.23 -12.52 7.64
C PRO A 43 -3.21 -12.89 9.13
N PHE A 44 -2.40 -12.20 9.94
CA PHE A 44 -2.19 -12.49 11.36
C PHE A 44 -3.15 -11.75 12.30
N ARG A 45 -3.99 -10.86 11.77
CA ARG A 45 -4.87 -10.04 12.60
C ARG A 45 -6.27 -9.95 12.02
N LYS A 46 -7.24 -10.34 12.84
CA LYS A 46 -8.66 -10.25 12.55
C LYS A 46 -9.39 -9.57 13.69
N ASP A 47 -10.49 -8.91 13.40
CA ASP A 47 -11.43 -8.41 14.40
C ASP A 47 -12.23 -9.56 15.05
N SER A 48 -13.06 -9.22 16.04
CA SER A 48 -13.94 -10.19 16.73
C SER A 48 -14.97 -10.85 15.82
N LYS A 49 -15.16 -10.36 14.59
CA LYS A 49 -16.06 -10.92 13.57
C LYS A 49 -15.30 -11.75 12.53
N GLY A 50 -13.99 -11.96 12.69
CA GLY A 50 -13.16 -12.73 11.78
C GLY A 50 -12.73 -11.99 10.51
N ASN A 51 -12.97 -10.68 10.41
CA ASN A 51 -12.56 -9.87 9.26
C ASN A 51 -11.15 -9.32 9.47
N TYR A 52 -10.37 -9.21 8.39
CA TYR A 52 -9.08 -8.52 8.44
C TYR A 52 -9.29 -7.02 8.73
N ASP A 53 -8.77 -6.53 9.86
CA ASP A 53 -8.91 -5.13 10.31
C ASP A 53 -7.59 -4.35 10.20
N SER A 54 -6.56 -4.95 9.61
CA SER A 54 -5.26 -4.32 9.41
C SER A 54 -4.63 -4.74 8.07
N CYS A 55 -3.63 -3.97 7.61
CA CYS A 55 -2.87 -4.25 6.40
C CYS A 55 -1.36 -4.20 6.64
N VAL A 56 -0.62 -4.92 5.79
CA VAL A 56 0.84 -4.89 5.73
C VAL A 56 1.27 -4.18 4.45
N ILE A 57 2.01 -3.09 4.59
CA ILE A 57 2.60 -2.30 3.52
C ILE A 57 3.96 -2.91 3.19
N TYR A 58 4.15 -3.35 1.95
CA TYR A 58 5.41 -3.93 1.48
C TYR A 58 6.07 -3.09 0.38
N THR A 59 5.32 -2.18 -0.26
CA THR A 59 5.90 -1.22 -1.20
C THR A 59 5.32 0.15 -0.97
N TRP A 60 6.21 1.13 -0.85
CA TRP A 60 5.88 2.55 -0.82
C TRP A 60 7.02 3.34 -1.45
N ALA A 61 6.94 3.59 -2.75
CA ALA A 61 8.05 4.10 -3.53
C ALA A 61 7.65 5.37 -4.28
N VAL A 62 8.54 6.36 -4.23
CA VAL A 62 8.46 7.60 -5.01
C VAL A 62 9.77 7.78 -5.76
N GLU A 63 9.70 8.03 -7.06
CA GLU A 63 10.86 8.35 -7.89
C GLU A 63 11.61 9.55 -7.32
N SER A 64 12.95 9.49 -7.30
CA SER A 64 13.80 10.50 -6.64
C SER A 64 13.48 11.95 -7.03
N LYS A 65 13.22 12.20 -8.31
CA LYS A 65 12.86 13.53 -8.87
C LYS A 65 11.50 14.05 -8.38
N HIS A 66 10.65 13.17 -7.86
CA HIS A 66 9.31 13.47 -7.35
C HIS A 66 9.22 13.44 -5.81
N ARG A 67 10.33 13.12 -5.11
CA ARG A 67 10.40 13.13 -3.64
C ARG A 67 10.38 14.56 -3.06
N ARG A 68 10.04 14.66 -1.77
CA ARG A 68 9.92 15.92 -0.99
C ARG A 68 8.97 16.97 -1.60
N LYS A 69 8.01 16.53 -2.41
CA LYS A 69 6.95 17.35 -3.00
C LYS A 69 5.56 17.01 -2.44
N GLY A 70 5.49 16.41 -1.25
CA GLY A 70 4.24 15.96 -0.62
C GLY A 70 3.60 14.70 -1.24
N LEU A 71 4.13 14.16 -2.34
CA LEU A 71 3.51 13.02 -3.03
C LEU A 71 3.31 11.78 -2.14
N GLY A 72 4.28 11.46 -1.29
CA GLY A 72 4.14 10.36 -0.32
C GLY A 72 2.98 10.56 0.66
N MET A 73 2.72 11.80 1.09
CA MET A 73 1.60 12.13 1.98
C MET A 73 0.26 12.07 1.25
N LEU A 74 0.21 12.53 -0.01
CA LEU A 74 -1.00 12.43 -0.84
C LEU A 74 -1.38 10.97 -1.10
N MET A 75 -0.39 10.14 -1.42
CA MET A 75 -0.58 8.70 -1.51
C MET A 75 -1.16 8.15 -0.21
N TYR A 76 -0.56 8.49 0.95
CA TYR A 76 -0.97 7.96 2.25
C TYR A 76 -2.39 8.39 2.62
N GLY A 77 -2.73 9.67 2.40
CA GLY A 77 -4.05 10.21 2.68
C GLY A 77 -5.13 9.52 1.85
N ALA A 78 -4.93 9.41 0.54
CA ALA A 78 -5.87 8.75 -0.36
C ALA A 78 -6.07 7.27 0.00
N THR A 79 -4.98 6.54 0.27
CA THR A 79 -5.07 5.12 0.63
C THR A 79 -5.68 4.90 1.99
N SER A 80 -5.36 5.73 3.00
CA SER A 80 -5.90 5.60 4.36
C SER A 80 -7.40 5.83 4.40
N GLN A 81 -7.91 6.77 3.60
CA GLN A 81 -9.35 6.98 3.47
C GLN A 81 -10.07 5.76 2.87
N LEU A 82 -9.47 5.11 1.87
CA LEU A 82 -10.02 3.89 1.29
C LEU A 82 -9.98 2.73 2.30
N LEU A 83 -8.84 2.52 2.98
CA LEU A 83 -8.71 1.51 4.03
C LEU A 83 -9.77 1.67 5.12
N TRP A 84 -9.97 2.91 5.58
CA TRP A 84 -10.99 3.22 6.60
C TRP A 84 -12.41 2.85 6.16
N LYS A 85 -12.79 3.18 4.92
CA LYS A 85 -14.10 2.79 4.35
C LYS A 85 -14.31 1.28 4.35
N HIS A 86 -13.23 0.52 4.20
CA HIS A 86 -13.22 -0.94 4.22
C HIS A 86 -12.93 -1.55 5.61
N LYS A 87 -13.06 -0.76 6.68
CA LYS A 87 -12.86 -1.18 8.07
C LYS A 87 -11.45 -1.69 8.40
N ILE A 88 -10.47 -1.36 7.57
CA ILE A 88 -9.06 -1.58 7.86
C ILE A 88 -8.55 -0.38 8.66
N LYS A 89 -8.20 -0.62 9.92
CA LYS A 89 -7.91 0.43 10.91
C LYS A 89 -6.41 0.61 11.16
N PHE A 90 -5.63 -0.43 10.96
CA PHE A 90 -4.20 -0.42 11.28
C PHE A 90 -3.36 -0.74 10.05
N GLY A 91 -2.24 -0.05 9.91
CA GLY A 91 -1.21 -0.35 8.92
C GLY A 91 0.10 -0.67 9.62
N ILE A 92 0.81 -1.68 9.13
CA ILE A 92 2.19 -1.97 9.51
C ILE A 92 3.04 -2.07 8.25
N GLY A 93 4.32 -1.72 8.32
CA GLY A 93 5.25 -1.96 7.23
C GLY A 93 6.68 -1.86 7.70
N PRO A 94 7.62 -2.60 7.08
CA PRO A 94 9.04 -2.43 7.38
C PRO A 94 9.46 -1.04 6.90
N MET A 95 9.86 -0.18 7.84
CA MET A 95 10.38 1.15 7.54
C MET A 95 11.82 1.24 8.06
N PRO A 96 12.79 1.68 7.23
CA PRO A 96 14.14 1.87 7.72
C PRO A 96 14.15 3.01 8.76
N LYS A 97 15.07 2.95 9.73
CA LYS A 97 15.23 3.98 10.78
C LYS A 97 15.39 5.40 10.21
N SER A 98 15.92 5.53 9.00
CA SER A 98 16.05 6.81 8.29
C SER A 98 14.71 7.43 7.88
N ASN A 99 13.59 6.72 8.04
CA ASN A 99 12.24 7.10 7.62
C ASN A 99 11.30 7.38 8.80
N ILE A 100 11.84 7.64 10.00
CA ILE A 100 11.07 8.10 11.15
C ILE A 100 10.47 9.46 10.79
N ALA A 101 9.14 9.57 10.91
CA ALA A 101 8.46 10.85 10.77
C ALA A 101 8.94 11.78 11.91
N ASN A 102 9.57 12.90 11.54
CA ASN A 102 9.85 13.99 12.47
C ASN A 102 8.55 14.59 12.99
#